data_AF-A0A0B1RQX3-F1
#
_entry.id   AF-A0A0B1RQX3-F1
#
_cell.length_a   1.000
_cell.length_b   1.000
_cell.length_c   1.000
_cell.angle_alpha   90.00
_cell.angle_beta   90.00
_cell.angle_gamma   90.00
#
_symmetry.space_group_name_H-M   'P 1'
#
loop_
_entity.id
_entity.type
_entity.pdbx_description
1 polymer ?
#
loop_
_entity_poly.entity_id
_entity_poly.type
_entity_poly.pdbx_seq_one_letter_code
_entity_poly.pdbx_strand_id
1 'polypeptide(L)'
;METYPRKSYKLVDFASQGFWQKLAIDAVLSIWGKEFRESPFVNVTVREALFDGYHDPLIDLVCKNLVLQALCNALSIPHRIGFFYKQNNTDDGLYEVSTGLNAPWNIGKVRYYFLLTRSLRNLQ
;
A
#
# COMPACT_ATOMS: atom_id res chain seq x y z
N MET A 1 -12.79 -5.70 20.07
CA MET A 1 -11.59 -4.84 20.12
C MET A 1 -11.04 -4.77 18.71
N GLU A 2 -10.97 -3.56 18.17
CA GLU A 2 -10.82 -3.25 16.74
C GLU A 2 -9.53 -3.81 16.13
N THR A 3 -9.71 -4.67 15.13
CA THR A 3 -8.69 -4.97 14.14
C THR A 3 -8.45 -3.69 13.35
N TYR A 4 -7.31 -3.03 13.55
CA TYR A 4 -6.94 -1.88 12.73
C TYR A 4 -6.52 -2.40 11.34
N PRO A 5 -7.33 -2.27 10.28
CA PRO A 5 -6.88 -2.65 8.95
C PRO A 5 -5.71 -1.73 8.59
N ARG A 6 -4.68 -2.26 7.91
CA ARG A 6 -3.79 -1.42 7.11
C ARG A 6 -4.71 -0.62 6.18
N LYS A 7 -5.00 0.64 6.49
CA LYS A 7 -5.67 1.56 5.56
C LYS A 7 -4.69 1.84 4.42
N SER A 8 -4.65 0.94 3.46
CA SER A 8 -4.20 1.23 2.11
C SER A 8 -5.31 2.06 1.48
N TYR A 9 -5.23 3.39 1.58
CA TYR A 9 -6.18 4.26 0.93
C TYR A 9 -6.07 4.05 -0.58
N LYS A 10 -7.07 3.40 -1.19
CA LYS A 10 -7.15 3.34 -2.64
C LYS A 10 -7.50 4.74 -3.14
N LEU A 11 -7.04 5.10 -4.34
CA LEU A 11 -7.44 6.34 -5.01
C LEU A 11 -8.97 6.46 -5.09
N VAL A 12 -9.67 5.33 -5.25
CA VAL A 12 -11.13 5.22 -5.22
C VAL A 12 -11.71 5.59 -3.85
N ASP A 13 -11.03 5.22 -2.75
CA ASP A 13 -11.47 5.57 -1.40
C ASP A 13 -11.35 7.08 -1.17
N PHE A 14 -10.30 7.73 -1.69
CA PHE A 14 -10.19 9.20 -1.66
C PHE A 14 -11.22 9.89 -2.55
N ALA A 15 -11.42 9.41 -3.78
CA ALA A 15 -12.45 9.94 -4.69
C ALA A 15 -13.85 9.88 -4.06
N SER A 16 -14.10 8.89 -3.20
CA SER A 16 -15.37 8.71 -2.51
C SER A 16 -15.58 9.64 -1.29
N GLN A 17 -14.56 10.37 -0.83
CA GLN A 17 -14.65 11.22 0.38
C GLN A 17 -15.39 12.55 0.18
N GLY A 18 -15.61 12.98 -1.05
CA GLY A 18 -16.37 14.20 -1.32
C GLY A 18 -16.26 14.68 -2.75
N PHE A 19 -17.09 15.68 -3.06
CA PHE A 19 -17.22 16.23 -4.41
C PHE A 19 -15.90 16.83 -4.93
N TRP A 20 -15.15 17.53 -4.08
CA TRP A 20 -13.89 18.16 -4.45
C TRP A 20 -12.76 17.16 -4.70
N GLN A 21 -12.73 16.05 -3.95
CA GLN A 21 -11.77 14.95 -4.12
C GLN A 21 -12.02 14.20 -5.43
N LYS A 22 -13.29 13.94 -5.74
CA LYS A 22 -13.71 13.36 -7.02
C LYS A 22 -13.33 14.27 -8.19
N LEU A 23 -13.62 15.56 -8.09
CA LEU A 23 -13.22 16.52 -9.13
C LEU A 23 -11.71 16.61 -9.32
N ALA A 24 -10.92 16.55 -8.25
CA ALA A 24 -9.47 16.57 -8.36
C ALA A 24 -8.94 15.32 -9.09
N ILE A 25 -9.45 14.13 -8.76
CA ILE A 25 -9.07 12.88 -9.45
C ILE A 25 -9.59 12.87 -10.89
N ASP A 26 -10.84 13.27 -11.13
CA ASP A 26 -11.45 13.29 -12.46
C ASP A 26 -10.77 14.33 -13.36
N ALA A 27 -10.36 15.49 -12.84
CA ALA A 27 -9.58 16.47 -13.58
C ALA A 27 -8.22 15.91 -13.97
N VAL A 28 -7.56 15.18 -13.07
CA VAL A 28 -6.29 14.51 -13.37
C VAL A 28 -6.48 13.45 -14.45
N LEU A 29 -7.44 12.55 -14.28
CA LEU A 29 -7.68 11.46 -15.23
C LEU A 29 -8.20 11.95 -16.59
N SER A 30 -8.97 13.04 -16.63
CA SER A 30 -9.51 13.58 -17.89
C SER A 30 -8.51 14.43 -18.66
N ILE A 31 -7.64 15.19 -17.96
CA ILE A 31 -6.59 16.01 -18.58
C ILE A 31 -5.42 15.11 -18.96
N TRP A 32 -4.93 14.29 -18.03
CA TRP A 32 -3.70 13.51 -18.21
C TRP A 32 -3.96 12.10 -18.73
N GLY A 33 -5.08 11.47 -18.41
CA GLY A 33 -5.46 10.16 -18.97
C GLY A 33 -5.93 10.24 -20.43
N LYS A 34 -6.15 11.44 -20.99
CA LYS A 34 -6.29 11.62 -22.44
C LYS A 34 -4.94 11.67 -23.16
N GLU A 35 -3.90 12.17 -22.48
CA GLU A 35 -2.55 12.31 -23.02
C GLU A 35 -1.73 11.03 -22.82
N PHE A 36 -1.96 10.32 -21.71
CA PHE A 36 -1.46 8.99 -21.45
C PHE A 36 -2.54 7.96 -21.82
N ARG A 37 -2.36 7.25 -22.94
CA ARG A 37 -3.12 6.03 -23.26
C ARG A 37 -2.77 4.95 -22.23
N GLU A 38 -3.35 5.03 -21.04
CA GLU A 38 -3.22 3.97 -20.06
C GLU A 38 -3.84 2.70 -20.63
N SER A 39 -2.97 1.71 -20.85
CA SER A 39 -3.38 0.37 -21.21
C SER A 39 -3.72 -0.37 -19.93
N PRO A 40 -4.86 -1.08 -19.86
CA PRO A 40 -5.17 -1.95 -18.72
C PRO A 40 -4.16 -3.10 -18.58
N PHE A 41 -3.34 -3.32 -19.60
CA PHE A 41 -2.24 -4.28 -19.60
C PHE A 41 -0.91 -3.55 -19.59
N VAL A 42 -0.04 -3.90 -18.64
CA VAL A 42 1.33 -3.41 -18.51
C VAL A 42 2.32 -4.50 -18.89
N ASN A 43 3.44 -4.11 -19.52
CA ASN A 43 4.53 -5.03 -19.82
C ASN A 43 5.71 -4.74 -18.88
N VAL A 44 5.85 -5.58 -17.86
CA VAL A 44 6.86 -5.45 -16.79
C VAL A 44 7.48 -6.80 -16.53
N THR A 45 8.70 -6.83 -16.02
CA THR A 45 9.33 -8.09 -15.64
C THR A 45 8.65 -8.69 -14.41
N VAL A 46 8.74 -10.02 -14.25
CA VAL A 46 8.27 -10.72 -13.04
C VAL A 46 8.89 -10.13 -11.78
N ARG A 47 10.18 -9.75 -11.85
CA ARG A 47 10.90 -9.15 -10.73
C ARG A 47 10.33 -7.79 -10.33
N GLU A 48 9.98 -6.94 -11.30
CA GLU A 48 9.35 -5.64 -11.05
C GLU A 48 7.92 -5.79 -10.53
N ALA A 49 7.14 -6.69 -11.13
CA ALA A 49 5.77 -6.95 -10.69
C ALA A 49 5.71 -7.49 -9.26
N LEU A 50 6.64 -8.36 -8.88
CA LEU A 50 6.63 -9.01 -7.57
C LEU A 50 7.39 -8.23 -6.50
N PHE A 51 8.64 -7.83 -6.73
CA PHE A 51 9.54 -7.43 -5.63
C PHE A 51 10.04 -5.99 -5.72
N ASP A 52 10.53 -5.57 -6.89
CA ASP A 52 11.19 -4.27 -7.04
C ASP A 52 10.19 -3.11 -7.16
N GLY A 53 8.95 -3.44 -7.54
CA GLY A 53 7.89 -2.50 -7.85
C GLY A 53 8.14 -1.80 -9.18
N TYR A 54 7.16 -1.82 -10.08
CA TYR A 54 7.22 -1.11 -11.35
C TYR A 54 6.80 0.35 -11.18
N HIS A 55 7.26 1.21 -12.09
CA HIS A 55 6.85 2.61 -12.16
C HIS A 55 5.54 2.71 -12.92
N ASP A 56 4.55 3.30 -12.28
CA ASP A 56 3.26 3.57 -12.89
C ASP A 56 3.24 5.02 -13.40
N PRO A 57 3.08 5.27 -14.71
CA PRO A 57 3.10 6.61 -15.28
C PRO A 57 2.09 7.56 -14.63
N LEU A 58 0.92 7.05 -14.21
CA LEU A 58 -0.10 7.86 -13.55
C LEU A 58 0.33 8.30 -12.17
N ILE A 59 0.85 7.36 -11.37
CA ILE A 59 1.35 7.66 -10.03
C ILE A 59 2.48 8.67 -10.11
N ASP A 60 3.42 8.46 -11.03
CA ASP A 60 4.52 9.38 -11.27
C ASP A 60 4.02 10.78 -11.58
N LEU A 61 2.99 10.90 -12.41
CA LEU A 61 2.44 12.19 -12.82
C LEU A 61 1.73 12.90 -11.66
N VAL A 62 0.88 12.18 -10.94
CA VAL A 62 0.15 12.71 -9.78
C VAL A 62 1.12 13.13 -8.69
N CYS A 63 2.14 12.32 -8.40
CA CYS A 63 3.05 12.58 -7.29
C CYS A 63 4.18 13.55 -7.63
N LYS A 64 4.54 13.75 -8.91
CA LYS A 64 5.51 14.78 -9.35
C LYS A 64 4.88 16.16 -9.50
N ASN A 65 3.56 16.26 -9.64
CA ASN A 65 2.89 17.56 -9.76
C ASN A 65 2.86 18.27 -8.39
N LEU A 66 3.36 19.51 -8.35
CA LEU A 66 3.48 20.30 -7.11
C LEU A 66 2.14 20.48 -6.37
N VAL A 67 1.02 20.53 -7.09
CA VAL A 67 -0.31 20.72 -6.51
C VAL A 67 -0.83 19.42 -5.87
N LEU A 68 -0.46 18.27 -6.42
CA LEU A 68 -0.98 16.96 -6.04
C LEU A 68 0.03 16.13 -5.24
N GLN A 69 1.27 16.59 -5.12
CA GLN A 69 2.28 15.97 -4.26
C GLN A 69 1.80 15.91 -2.80
N ALA A 70 1.10 16.95 -2.34
CA ALA A 70 0.48 16.97 -1.02
C ALA A 70 -0.56 15.84 -0.85
N LEU A 71 -1.29 15.50 -1.93
CA LEU A 71 -2.23 14.39 -1.93
C LEU A 71 -1.52 13.04 -1.83
N CYS A 72 -0.46 12.84 -2.61
CA CYS A 72 0.33 11.60 -2.53
C CYS A 72 0.94 11.38 -1.15
N ASN A 73 1.45 12.45 -0.53
CA ASN A 73 2.00 12.39 0.82
C ASN A 73 0.91 12.14 1.88
N ALA A 74 -0.22 12.84 1.79
CA ALA A 74 -1.34 12.68 2.74
C ALA A 74 -1.95 11.27 2.67
N LEU A 75 -2.03 10.67 1.48
CA LEU A 75 -2.57 9.33 1.27
C LEU A 75 -1.53 8.22 1.33
N SER A 76 -0.24 8.56 1.53
CA SER A 76 0.87 7.61 1.53
C SER A 76 0.90 6.72 0.27
N ILE A 77 0.59 7.31 -0.89
CA ILE A 77 0.56 6.59 -2.16
C ILE A 77 1.99 6.13 -2.48
N PRO A 78 2.23 4.83 -2.65
CA PRO A 78 3.55 4.34 -2.99
C PRO A 78 3.89 4.74 -4.42
N HIS A 79 5.09 5.27 -4.65
CA HIS A 79 5.56 5.67 -5.99
C HIS A 79 5.80 4.47 -6.92
N ARG A 80 5.81 3.25 -6.38
CA ARG A 80 5.99 2.01 -7.13
C ARG A 80 4.97 0.99 -6.69
N ILE A 81 4.50 0.20 -7.65
CA ILE A 81 3.50 -0.83 -7.43
C ILE A 81 4.16 -2.20 -7.60
N GLY A 82 3.99 -3.07 -6.61
CA GLY A 82 4.38 -4.48 -6.71
C GLY A 82 3.71 -5.31 -5.63
N PHE A 83 3.46 -6.58 -5.91
CA PHE A 83 2.71 -7.47 -5.01
C PHE A 83 3.39 -7.67 -3.65
N PHE A 84 4.71 -7.84 -3.67
CA PHE A 84 5.58 -8.00 -2.50
C PHE A 84 6.56 -6.84 -2.35
N TYR A 85 6.21 -5.67 -2.90
CA TYR A 85 7.07 -4.49 -2.86
C TYR A 85 7.41 -4.12 -1.39
N LYS A 86 8.70 -3.95 -1.11
CA LYS A 86 9.27 -3.66 0.22
C LYS A 86 9.05 -4.75 1.29
N GLN A 87 8.69 -5.99 0.91
CA GLN A 87 8.55 -7.10 1.85
C GLN A 87 9.84 -7.91 2.05
N ASN A 88 10.84 -7.72 1.19
CA ASN A 88 12.10 -8.43 1.32
C ASN A 88 12.86 -7.98 2.58
N ASN A 89 13.37 -8.95 3.35
CA ASN A 89 14.02 -8.73 4.65
C ASN A 89 13.14 -8.01 5.68
N THR A 90 11.82 -8.23 5.62
CA THR A 90 10.88 -7.70 6.61
C THR A 90 10.04 -8.80 7.22
N ASP A 91 9.51 -8.55 8.42
CA ASP A 91 8.44 -9.33 9.04
C ASP A 91 7.05 -8.84 8.59
N ASP A 92 6.06 -9.72 8.67
CA ASP A 92 4.64 -9.42 8.46
C ASP A 92 3.89 -9.10 9.78
N GLY A 93 4.58 -9.23 10.92
CA GLY A 93 4.09 -8.85 12.24
C GLY A 93 4.73 -9.65 13.35
N LEU A 94 4.23 -9.43 14.57
CA LEU A 94 4.58 -10.22 15.73
C LEU A 94 3.48 -11.25 16.01
N TYR A 95 3.88 -12.52 16.12
CA TYR A 95 2.98 -13.61 16.45
C TYR A 95 3.30 -14.15 17.84
N GLU A 96 2.26 -14.25 18.68
CA GLU A 96 2.35 -15.03 19.91
C GLU A 96 1.87 -16.45 19.62
N VAL A 97 2.81 -17.39 19.60
CA VAL A 97 2.57 -18.79 19.26
C VAL A 97 2.79 -19.68 20.47
N SER A 98 1.83 -20.56 20.74
CA SER A 98 1.91 -21.50 21.86
C SER A 98 2.96 -22.58 21.62
N THR A 99 3.86 -22.75 22.59
CA THR A 99 4.91 -23.79 22.59
C THR A 99 4.37 -25.19 22.88
N GLY A 100 3.13 -25.30 23.37
CA GLY A 100 2.51 -26.58 23.76
C GLY A 100 2.94 -27.10 25.14
N LEU A 101 3.75 -26.37 25.91
CA LEU A 101 4.30 -26.81 27.20
C LEU A 101 3.23 -27.25 28.22
N ASN A 102 2.12 -26.51 28.31
CA ASN A 102 1.03 -26.80 29.25
C ASN A 102 -0.04 -27.75 28.67
N ALA A 103 -0.05 -27.93 27.36
CA ALA A 103 -1.08 -28.66 26.62
C ALA A 103 -0.55 -28.97 25.21
N PRO A 104 -0.09 -30.20 24.94
CA PRO A 104 0.58 -30.57 23.69
C PRO A 104 -0.26 -30.29 22.43
N TRP A 105 -1.59 -30.38 22.52
CA TRP A 105 -2.51 -30.09 21.41
C TRP A 105 -2.56 -28.61 21.01
N ASN A 106 -1.93 -27.71 21.76
CA ASN A 106 -1.84 -26.29 21.43
C ASN A 106 -0.51 -25.90 20.76
N ILE A 107 0.35 -26.86 20.40
CA ILE A 107 1.61 -26.54 19.71
C ILE A 107 1.34 -25.83 18.37
N GLY A 108 2.05 -24.73 18.12
CA GLY A 108 1.90 -23.95 16.88
C GLY A 108 0.61 -23.12 16.81
N LYS A 109 -0.24 -23.14 17.84
CA LYS A 109 -1.47 -22.36 17.87
C LYS A 109 -1.15 -20.88 18.09
N VAL A 110 -1.54 -20.04 17.12
CA VAL A 110 -1.46 -18.57 17.23
C VAL A 110 -2.50 -18.08 18.23
N ARG A 111 -2.07 -17.36 19.26
CA ARG A 111 -2.95 -16.70 20.24
C ARG A 111 -3.30 -15.29 19.80
N TYR A 112 -2.27 -14.52 19.44
CA TYR A 112 -2.39 -13.13 19.05
C TYR A 112 -1.50 -12.82 17.85
N TYR A 113 -1.95 -11.86 17.04
CA TYR A 113 -1.19 -11.28 15.95
C TYR A 113 -1.18 -9.75 16.12
N PHE A 114 -0.01 -9.14 15.99
CA PHE A 114 0.15 -7.69 16.06
C PHE A 114 0.86 -7.17 14.81
N LEU A 115 0.23 -6.24 14.11
CA LEU A 115 0.86 -5.51 13.02
C LEU A 115 1.75 -4.41 13.61
N LEU A 116 3.07 -4.60 13.60
CA LEU A 116 4.01 -3.55 13.97
C LEU A 116 4.07 -2.52 12.84
N THR A 117 3.50 -1.33 13.07
CA THR A 117 3.70 -0.21 12.14
C THR A 117 5.15 0.26 12.24
N ARG A 118 5.73 0.62 11.08
CA ARG A 118 7.15 0.99 10.90
C ARG A 118 7.68 2.06 11.87
N SER A 119 6.78 2.85 12.48
CA SER A 119 7.10 3.97 13.39
C SER A 119 7.78 3.57 14.70
N LEU A 120 7.62 2.32 15.16
CA LEU A 120 8.15 1.88 16.46
C LEU A 120 9.50 1.12 16.38
N ARG A 121 10.06 0.92 15.19
CA ARG A 121 11.31 0.17 15.00
C ARG A 121 12.60 0.99 15.13
N ASN A 122 12.52 2.31 15.32
CA ASN A 122 13.67 3.21 15.49
C ASN A 122 13.88 3.66 16.96
N LEU A 123 13.45 2.87 17.94
CA LEU A 123 13.61 3.19 19.37
C LEU A 123 14.41 2.13 20.16
N GLN A 124 15.23 1.33 19.47
CA GLN A 124 16.27 0.52 20.12
C GLN A 124 17.62 0.76 19.45
#